data_AF-A0A4Q5WM18-F1
#
_entry.id   AF-A0A4Q5WM18-F1
#
_cell.length_a   1.000
_cell.length_b   1.000
_cell.length_c   1.000
_cell.angle_alpha   90.00
_cell.angle_beta   90.00
_cell.angle_gamma   90.00
#
_symmetry.space_group_name_H-M   'P 1'
#
loop_
_entity.id
_entity.type
_entity.pdbx_description
1 polymer ?
#
loop_
_entity_poly.entity_id
_entity_poly.type
_entity_poly.pdbx_seq_one_letter_code
_entity_poly.pdbx_strand_id
1 'polypeptide(L)'
;LYFKYYFLDALREPYDKQRLIDDFEALATYLTHTEYKYFMFRDFQSRNILLKPGGGVAFIDFQGGMKGAPQYDAASMLWQAKAALPDEWKERLLEDYMDAFAAQLDGPLDRAVFRSQYNGYVLIRLMQVLGAYGFRGLFERKAHFLTSIPLALQNLKSFINRYSMGIVLPEFRRVLDLCVEDAVIERFTPIQANKNTPLVVKVCSFSYKKGYPNDETGNGGGFVFDCRGILNPGRFDEYKEFHGRDKPVMEFLEQRTRMQEFLNSVFDVVDIAVEDYIQRGFEDLAVSFGCTGGQHRSVYAADALARHLRNKYKVTVELCHTVQEAKDWINKREA
;
A
#
# COMPACT_ATOMS: atom_id res chain seq x y z
N LEU A 1 14.16 12.49 14.97
CA LEU A 1 13.05 12.20 15.92
C LEU A 1 11.74 11.76 15.27
N TYR A 2 11.30 12.32 14.13
CA TYR A 2 10.02 11.96 13.49
C TYR A 2 9.82 10.45 13.26
N PHE A 3 10.82 9.78 12.66
CA PHE A 3 10.86 8.31 12.51
C PHE A 3 10.68 7.57 13.84
N LYS A 4 11.41 7.98 14.87
CA LYS A 4 11.39 7.35 16.19
C LYS A 4 9.96 7.33 16.75
N TYR A 5 9.32 8.49 16.81
CA TYR A 5 8.00 8.62 17.45
C TYR A 5 6.86 7.99 16.64
N TYR A 6 6.89 8.13 15.31
CA TYR A 6 5.74 7.76 14.49
C TYR A 6 5.85 6.41 13.81
N PHE A 7 7.04 5.81 13.78
CA PHE A 7 7.25 4.48 13.21
C PHE A 7 7.84 3.51 14.24
N LEU A 8 9.05 3.79 14.72
CA LEU A 8 9.77 2.86 15.61
C LEU A 8 9.00 2.56 16.91
N ASP A 9 8.54 3.59 17.61
CA ASP A 9 7.78 3.43 18.86
C ASP A 9 6.45 2.68 18.62
N ALA A 10 5.89 2.75 17.40
CA ALA A 10 4.68 2.03 17.03
C ALA A 10 4.89 0.53 16.80
N LEU A 11 6.13 0.09 16.53
CA LEU A 11 6.49 -1.33 16.44
C LEU A 11 6.42 -2.04 17.80
N ARG A 12 6.51 -1.28 18.91
CA ARG A 12 6.50 -1.79 20.29
C ARG A 12 7.63 -2.79 20.61
N GLU A 13 8.71 -2.74 19.85
CA GLU A 13 9.89 -3.56 20.09
C GLU A 13 10.89 -2.84 21.02
N PRO A 14 11.63 -3.56 21.88
CA PRO A 14 12.53 -2.96 22.85
C PRO A 14 13.80 -2.38 22.20
N TYR A 15 14.14 -1.15 22.60
CA TYR A 15 15.39 -0.51 22.23
C TYR A 15 15.90 0.50 23.26
N ASP A 16 17.20 0.78 23.22
CA ASP A 16 17.83 1.74 24.12
C ASP A 16 17.63 3.16 23.58
N LYS A 17 16.68 3.87 24.19
CA LYS A 17 16.31 5.23 23.75
C LYS A 17 17.47 6.21 23.90
N GLN A 18 18.28 6.10 24.95
CA GLN A 18 19.36 7.05 25.18
C GLN A 18 20.47 6.82 24.15
N ARG A 19 20.90 5.58 23.98
CA ARG A 19 21.94 5.24 22.99
C ARG A 19 21.52 5.58 21.56
N LEU A 20 20.24 5.44 21.22
CA LEU A 20 19.73 5.85 19.91
C LEU A 20 19.81 7.37 19.72
N ILE A 21 19.53 8.16 20.76
CA ILE A 21 19.67 9.62 20.70
C ILE A 21 21.15 10.01 20.55
N ASP A 22 22.04 9.37 21.30
CA ASP A 22 23.48 9.60 21.19
C ASP A 22 23.98 9.29 19.76
N ASP A 23 23.53 8.18 19.18
CA ASP A 23 23.84 7.82 17.78
C ASP A 23 23.25 8.82 16.77
N PHE A 24 22.05 9.37 17.01
CA PHE A 24 21.48 10.42 16.16
C PHE A 24 22.27 11.73 16.23
N GLU A 25 22.76 12.12 17.40
CA GLU A 25 23.61 13.30 17.57
C GLU A 25 24.97 13.10 16.90
N ALA A 26 25.56 11.90 17.01
CA ALA A 26 26.79 11.54 16.31
C ALA A 26 26.61 11.60 14.79
N LEU A 27 25.52 11.03 14.25
CA LEU A 27 25.20 11.11 12.83
C LEU A 27 24.98 12.56 12.37
N ALA A 28 24.23 13.35 13.13
CA ALA A 28 24.00 14.75 12.82
C ALA A 28 25.32 15.54 12.77
N THR A 29 26.22 15.31 13.74
CA THR A 29 27.55 15.92 13.77
C THR A 29 28.37 15.51 12.55
N TYR A 30 28.39 14.22 12.23
CA TYR A 30 29.11 13.67 11.07
C TYR A 30 28.65 14.27 9.74
N LEU A 31 27.32 14.41 9.55
CA LEU A 31 26.75 14.96 8.32
C LEU A 31 26.87 16.49 8.25
N THR A 32 26.87 17.19 9.40
CA THR A 32 27.02 18.65 9.42
C THR A 32 28.47 19.11 9.35
N HIS A 33 29.44 18.20 9.57
CA HIS A 33 30.86 18.43 9.34
C HIS A 33 31.18 18.41 7.83
N THR A 34 30.59 19.35 7.11
CA THR A 34 30.92 19.66 5.71
C THR A 34 31.62 21.01 5.72
N GLU A 35 32.84 21.06 5.18
CA GLU A 35 33.62 22.31 5.08
C GLU A 35 32.89 23.37 4.24
N TYR A 36 32.02 22.93 3.33
CA TYR A 36 31.35 23.79 2.37
C TYR A 36 29.83 23.76 2.51
N LYS A 37 29.24 24.91 2.89
CA LYS A 37 27.79 25.13 2.92
C LYS A 37 27.36 25.83 1.63
N TYR A 38 26.81 25.05 0.70
CA TYR A 38 26.27 25.53 -0.57
C TYR A 38 24.77 25.80 -0.47
N PHE A 39 24.19 26.37 -1.53
CA PHE A 39 22.74 26.40 -1.65
C PHE A 39 22.21 24.96 -1.78
N MET A 40 21.40 24.57 -0.81
CA MET A 40 20.69 23.29 -0.75
C MET A 40 19.21 23.57 -1.00
N PHE A 41 18.69 23.02 -2.09
CA PHE A 41 17.32 23.12 -2.54
C PHE A 41 16.32 22.43 -1.59
N ARG A 42 16.78 21.38 -0.90
CA ARG A 42 16.07 20.61 0.14
C ARG A 42 14.97 19.69 -0.40
N ASP A 43 13.90 20.21 -1.01
CA ASP A 43 12.88 19.37 -1.64
C ASP A 43 13.12 19.21 -3.15
N PHE A 44 14.34 18.82 -3.51
CA PHE A 44 14.71 18.72 -4.92
C PHE A 44 14.17 17.43 -5.54
N GLN A 45 13.22 17.57 -6.46
CA GLN A 45 12.57 16.47 -7.15
C GLN A 45 12.53 16.72 -8.66
N SER A 46 12.25 15.67 -9.43
CA SER A 46 12.17 15.76 -10.91
C SER A 46 11.17 16.81 -11.38
N ARG A 47 10.04 16.95 -10.67
CA ARG A 47 9.00 17.97 -10.94
C ARG A 47 9.47 19.41 -10.79
N ASN A 48 10.59 19.64 -10.11
CA ASN A 48 11.17 20.97 -9.93
C ASN A 48 11.98 21.42 -11.14
N ILE A 49 12.21 20.54 -12.13
CA ILE A 49 13.01 20.80 -13.31
C ILE A 49 12.10 21.06 -14.50
N LEU A 50 12.14 22.28 -15.03
CA LEU A 50 11.44 22.67 -16.25
C LEU A 50 12.38 22.67 -17.45
N LEU A 51 12.02 21.92 -18.48
CA LEU A 51 12.68 21.95 -19.78
C LEU A 51 12.04 23.04 -20.64
N LYS A 52 12.85 24.01 -21.06
CA LYS A 52 12.41 25.09 -21.95
C LYS A 52 12.51 24.65 -23.42
N PRO A 53 11.64 25.16 -24.31
CA PRO A 53 11.85 25.05 -25.75
C PRO A 53 13.26 25.54 -26.11
N GLY A 54 14.03 24.74 -26.85
CA GLY A 54 15.43 25.01 -27.18
C GLY A 54 16.47 24.42 -26.22
N GLY A 55 16.07 23.56 -25.27
CA GLY A 55 17.00 22.75 -24.47
C GLY A 55 17.54 23.39 -23.19
N GLY A 56 17.09 24.60 -22.85
CA GLY A 56 17.44 25.24 -21.58
C GLY A 56 16.74 24.59 -20.39
N VAL A 57 17.36 24.67 -19.20
CA VAL A 57 16.81 24.13 -17.95
C VAL A 57 16.49 25.28 -17.00
N ALA A 58 15.35 25.21 -16.30
CA ALA A 58 15.02 26.09 -15.18
C ALA A 58 14.55 25.28 -13.97
N PHE A 59 14.80 25.80 -12.79
CA PHE A 59 14.38 25.19 -11.54
C PHE A 59 13.30 26.06 -10.86
N ILE A 60 12.28 25.40 -10.30
CA ILE A 60 11.14 26.06 -9.64
C ILE A 60 10.87 25.45 -8.27
N ASP A 61 10.13 26.15 -7.42
CA ASP A 61 9.70 25.64 -6.11
C ASP A 61 10.89 25.44 -5.14
N PHE A 62 11.80 26.44 -5.13
CA PHE A 62 13.01 26.49 -4.28
C PHE A 62 12.86 27.36 -3.02
N GLN A 63 11.64 27.75 -2.64
CA GLN A 63 11.38 28.58 -1.45
C GLN A 63 11.81 27.95 -0.12
N GLY A 64 12.00 26.62 -0.09
CA GLY A 64 12.56 25.90 1.05
C GLY A 64 14.09 25.84 1.08
N GLY A 65 14.75 26.43 0.08
CA GLY A 65 16.18 26.39 -0.09
C GLY A 65 16.94 27.14 1.01
N MET A 66 18.08 26.60 1.42
CA MET A 66 18.89 27.14 2.51
C MET A 66 20.36 26.77 2.34
N LYS A 67 21.25 27.33 3.16
CA LYS A 67 22.64 26.86 3.18
C LYS A 67 22.73 25.46 3.80
N GLY A 68 23.32 24.52 3.08
CA GLY A 68 23.40 23.12 3.50
C GLY A 68 24.41 22.31 2.69
N ALA A 69 24.37 21.01 2.90
CA ALA A 69 25.29 20.08 2.25
C ALA A 69 24.81 19.73 0.83
N PRO A 70 25.69 19.82 -0.19
CA PRO A 70 25.33 19.52 -1.59
C PRO A 70 24.86 18.08 -1.79
N GLN A 71 25.35 17.14 -0.97
CA GLN A 71 24.94 15.73 -0.98
C GLN A 71 23.42 15.56 -0.80
N TYR A 72 22.77 16.45 -0.06
CA TYR A 72 21.35 16.32 0.25
C TYR A 72 20.46 16.47 -0.98
N ASP A 73 20.78 17.39 -1.89
CA ASP A 73 20.01 17.59 -3.12
C ASP A 73 20.19 16.42 -4.09
N ALA A 74 21.41 15.89 -4.20
CA ALA A 74 21.68 14.66 -4.94
C ALA A 74 20.88 13.48 -4.36
N ALA A 75 20.89 13.31 -3.03
CA ALA A 75 20.10 12.28 -2.36
C ALA A 75 18.59 12.50 -2.62
N SER A 76 18.14 13.75 -2.58
CA SER A 76 16.75 14.12 -2.84
C SER A 76 16.28 13.75 -4.24
N MET A 77 17.11 14.05 -5.23
CA MET A 77 16.81 13.82 -6.62
C MET A 77 16.88 12.34 -6.98
N LEU A 78 17.89 11.61 -6.51
CA LEU A 78 18.14 10.22 -6.93
C LEU A 78 17.26 9.20 -6.19
N TRP A 79 16.82 9.52 -4.97
CA TRP A 79 16.01 8.62 -4.13
C TRP A 79 14.55 9.05 -4.04
N GLN A 80 13.97 9.46 -5.17
CA GLN A 80 12.53 9.71 -5.28
C GLN A 80 11.76 8.40 -5.40
N ALA A 81 10.91 8.08 -4.41
CA ALA A 81 10.11 6.85 -4.40
C ALA A 81 9.26 6.66 -5.68
N LYS A 82 8.76 7.76 -6.27
CA LYS A 82 7.94 7.73 -7.50
C LYS A 82 8.76 7.49 -8.79
N ALA A 83 10.04 7.87 -8.80
CA ALA A 83 10.85 7.80 -10.01
C ALA A 83 11.42 6.40 -10.26
N ALA A 84 11.54 5.57 -9.20
CA ALA A 84 12.01 4.18 -9.26
C ALA A 84 13.25 3.99 -10.15
N LEU A 85 14.21 4.92 -10.07
CA LEU A 85 15.40 4.90 -10.91
C LEU A 85 16.21 3.61 -10.68
N PRO A 86 16.74 2.97 -11.75
CA PRO A 86 17.66 1.85 -11.62
C PRO A 86 18.91 2.25 -10.82
N ASP A 87 19.47 1.31 -10.06
CA ASP A 87 20.64 1.63 -9.22
C ASP A 87 21.87 2.03 -10.03
N GLU A 88 22.05 1.44 -11.22
CA GLU A 88 23.12 1.85 -12.15
C GLU A 88 22.99 3.32 -12.55
N TRP A 89 21.76 3.79 -12.77
CA TRP A 89 21.49 5.18 -13.09
C TRP A 89 21.75 6.09 -11.90
N LYS A 90 21.34 5.69 -10.68
CA LYS A 90 21.64 6.48 -9.47
C LYS A 90 23.15 6.64 -9.29
N GLU A 91 23.90 5.56 -9.49
CA GLU A 91 25.35 5.54 -9.33
C GLU A 91 26.04 6.45 -10.35
N ARG A 92 25.65 6.33 -11.63
CA ARG A 92 26.20 7.14 -12.71
C ARG A 92 25.91 8.63 -12.50
N LEU A 93 24.66 8.98 -12.19
CA LEU A 93 24.26 10.36 -11.94
C LEU A 93 24.94 10.96 -10.69
N LEU A 94 25.23 10.13 -9.68
CA LEU A 94 25.99 10.56 -8.51
C LEU A 94 27.45 10.86 -8.87
N GLU A 95 28.08 10.02 -9.71
CA GLU A 95 29.43 10.29 -10.23
C GLU A 95 29.47 11.57 -11.08
N ASP A 96 28.52 11.74 -12.01
CA ASP A 96 28.41 12.94 -12.83
C ASP A 96 28.21 14.20 -11.96
N TYR A 97 27.41 14.09 -10.89
CA TYR A 97 27.21 15.17 -9.92
C TYR A 97 28.51 15.51 -9.18
N MET A 98 29.25 14.50 -8.72
CA MET A 98 30.53 14.72 -8.03
C MET A 98 31.58 15.33 -8.95
N ASP A 99 31.63 14.96 -10.23
CA ASP A 99 32.53 15.57 -11.21
C ASP A 99 32.18 17.04 -11.46
N ALA A 100 30.91 17.33 -11.69
CA ALA A 100 30.44 18.70 -11.86
C ALA A 100 30.70 19.56 -10.61
N PHE A 101 30.50 18.99 -9.42
CA PHE A 101 30.72 19.66 -8.15
C PHE A 101 32.21 19.89 -7.87
N ALA A 102 33.06 18.89 -8.11
CA ALA A 102 34.52 19.01 -7.94
C ALA A 102 35.11 20.13 -8.81
N ALA A 103 34.57 20.34 -10.01
CA ALA A 103 34.97 21.45 -10.89
C ALA A 103 34.61 22.86 -10.34
N GLN A 104 33.75 22.95 -9.33
CA GLN A 104 33.38 24.20 -8.66
C GLN A 104 34.17 24.46 -7.37
N LEU A 105 35.05 23.53 -6.96
CA LEU A 105 35.84 23.65 -5.74
C LEU A 105 37.23 24.23 -6.03
N ASP A 106 37.75 25.01 -5.09
CA ASP A 106 39.13 25.51 -5.13
C ASP A 106 40.18 24.42 -4.79
N GLY A 107 39.75 23.20 -4.44
CA GLY A 107 40.59 22.09 -4.02
C GLY A 107 39.98 20.71 -4.35
N PRO A 108 40.70 19.61 -4.07
CA PRO A 108 40.25 18.27 -4.42
C PRO A 108 39.02 17.85 -3.60
N LEU A 109 38.05 17.20 -4.26
CA LEU A 109 36.92 16.57 -3.60
C LEU A 109 37.34 15.21 -3.03
N ASP A 110 37.19 15.02 -1.72
CA ASP A 110 37.22 13.68 -1.13
C ASP A 110 35.93 12.93 -1.48
N ARG A 111 35.98 12.15 -2.57
CA ARG A 111 34.83 11.39 -3.07
C ARG A 111 34.38 10.30 -2.11
N ALA A 112 35.28 9.73 -1.31
CA ALA A 112 34.92 8.68 -0.35
C ALA A 112 34.07 9.26 0.78
N VAL A 113 34.51 10.39 1.35
CA VAL A 113 33.76 11.12 2.38
C VAL A 113 32.45 11.69 1.81
N PHE A 114 32.47 12.22 0.59
CA PHE A 114 31.27 12.71 -0.07
C PHE A 114 30.20 11.62 -0.18
N ARG A 115 30.60 10.41 -0.65
CA ARG A 115 29.70 9.26 -0.79
C ARG A 115 29.18 8.75 0.55
N SER A 116 30.01 8.66 1.57
CA SER A 116 29.58 8.19 2.89
C SER A 116 28.59 9.15 3.55
N GLN A 117 28.81 10.47 3.42
CA GLN A 117 27.86 11.48 3.88
C GLN A 117 26.57 11.49 3.03
N TYR A 118 26.68 11.33 1.71
CA TYR A 118 25.53 11.14 0.82
C TYR A 118 24.67 9.96 1.28
N ASN A 119 25.28 8.82 1.60
CA ASN A 119 24.56 7.65 2.11
C ASN A 119 23.83 7.96 3.43
N GLY A 120 24.44 8.72 4.34
CA GLY A 120 23.76 9.17 5.56
C GLY A 120 22.54 10.06 5.27
N TYR A 121 22.62 10.95 4.29
CA TYR A 121 21.46 11.75 3.87
C TYR A 121 20.35 10.92 3.23
N VAL A 122 20.70 9.94 2.38
CA VAL A 122 19.73 9.00 1.82
C VAL A 122 19.01 8.25 2.95
N LEU A 123 19.75 7.73 3.94
CA LEU A 123 19.18 7.01 5.07
C LEU A 123 18.20 7.88 5.87
N ILE A 124 18.56 9.12 6.19
CA ILE A 124 17.67 10.06 6.88
C ILE A 124 16.38 10.26 6.09
N ARG A 125 16.45 10.36 4.76
CA ARG A 125 15.27 10.51 3.91
C ARG A 125 14.40 9.26 3.92
N LEU A 126 14.98 8.06 3.83
CA LEU A 126 14.23 6.81 3.95
C LEU A 126 13.50 6.72 5.30
N MET A 127 14.16 7.11 6.38
CA MET A 127 13.54 7.18 7.71
C MET A 127 12.45 8.25 7.81
N GLN A 128 12.60 9.41 7.16
CA GLN A 128 11.56 10.44 7.10
C GLN A 128 10.31 9.93 6.40
N VAL A 129 10.47 9.17 5.30
CA VAL A 129 9.37 8.51 4.60
C VAL A 129 8.66 7.50 5.52
N LEU A 130 9.41 6.64 6.22
CA LEU A 130 8.84 5.70 7.19
C LEU A 130 8.13 6.42 8.34
N GLY A 131 8.69 7.50 8.88
CA GLY A 131 8.03 8.34 9.87
C GLY A 131 6.72 8.93 9.36
N ALA A 132 6.67 9.36 8.09
CA ALA A 132 5.47 9.93 7.48
C ALA A 132 4.40 8.85 7.26
N TYR A 133 4.80 7.66 6.81
CA TYR A 133 3.90 6.53 6.63
C TYR A 133 3.41 6.00 7.97
N GLY A 134 4.25 5.97 8.99
CA GLY A 134 3.87 5.66 10.36
C GLY A 134 2.83 6.64 10.89
N PHE A 135 3.08 7.94 10.78
CA PHE A 135 2.12 8.97 11.23
C PHE A 135 0.79 8.89 10.48
N ARG A 136 0.81 8.91 9.15
CA ARG A 136 -0.41 8.94 8.34
C ARG A 136 -1.14 7.59 8.32
N GLY A 137 -0.39 6.49 8.33
CA GLY A 137 -0.93 5.13 8.28
C GLY A 137 -1.36 4.63 9.65
N LEU A 138 -0.45 4.57 10.62
CA LEU A 138 -0.69 3.95 11.93
C LEU A 138 -1.48 4.86 12.88
N PHE A 139 -1.22 6.17 12.86
CA PHE A 139 -1.92 7.11 13.75
C PHE A 139 -3.19 7.69 13.12
N GLU A 140 -3.13 8.20 11.89
CA GLU A 140 -4.32 8.74 11.21
C GLU A 140 -5.18 7.67 10.50
N ARG A 141 -4.77 6.39 10.52
CA ARG A 141 -5.52 5.24 9.94
C ARG A 141 -5.80 5.37 8.44
N LYS A 142 -4.92 6.02 7.68
CA LYS A 142 -5.07 6.14 6.23
C LYS A 142 -4.48 4.93 5.50
N ALA A 143 -5.35 4.06 4.99
CA ALA A 143 -5.00 2.77 4.39
C ALA A 143 -3.89 2.82 3.31
N HIS A 144 -3.93 3.80 2.40
CA HIS A 144 -2.94 3.92 1.32
C HIS A 144 -1.50 4.16 1.82
N PHE A 145 -1.32 4.70 3.03
CA PHE A 145 0.00 4.83 3.63
C PHE A 145 0.48 3.50 4.23
N LEU A 146 -0.42 2.71 4.81
CA LEU A 146 -0.09 1.38 5.34
C LEU A 146 0.43 0.46 4.22
N THR A 147 -0.24 0.46 3.06
CA THR A 147 0.16 -0.34 1.90
C THR A 147 1.52 0.08 1.32
N SER A 148 2.06 1.24 1.72
CA SER A 148 3.37 1.73 1.26
C SER A 148 4.53 1.37 2.22
N ILE A 149 4.22 0.95 3.46
CA ILE A 149 5.23 0.60 4.47
C ILE A 149 6.12 -0.57 4.04
N PRO A 150 5.59 -1.70 3.50
CA PRO A 150 6.42 -2.84 3.12
C PRO A 150 7.52 -2.49 2.12
N LEU A 151 7.15 -1.75 1.07
CA LEU A 151 8.11 -1.30 0.05
C LEU A 151 9.17 -0.36 0.64
N ALA A 152 8.78 0.54 1.55
CA ALA A 152 9.72 1.43 2.23
C ALA A 152 10.71 0.67 3.12
N LEU A 153 10.24 -0.36 3.84
CA LEU A 153 11.11 -1.23 4.64
C LEU A 153 12.04 -2.08 3.77
N GLN A 154 11.56 -2.62 2.65
CA GLN A 154 12.41 -3.35 1.70
C GLN A 154 13.50 -2.45 1.08
N ASN A 155 13.15 -1.21 0.72
CA ASN A 155 14.12 -0.22 0.26
C ASN A 155 15.15 0.09 1.34
N LEU A 156 14.73 0.23 2.60
CA LEU A 156 15.63 0.42 3.73
C LEU A 156 16.55 -0.79 3.92
N LYS A 157 16.01 -2.02 3.89
CA LYS A 157 16.75 -3.29 4.01
C LYS A 157 17.85 -3.38 2.96
N SER A 158 17.49 -3.16 1.70
CA SER A 158 18.43 -3.16 0.58
C SER A 158 19.52 -2.09 0.77
N PHE A 159 19.12 -0.88 1.18
CA PHE A 159 20.04 0.24 1.38
C PHE A 159 21.08 -0.06 2.47
N ILE A 160 20.65 -0.44 3.67
CA ILE A 160 21.55 -0.63 4.81
C ILE A 160 22.49 -1.84 4.63
N ASN A 161 22.14 -2.79 3.77
CA ASN A 161 23.00 -3.95 3.46
C ASN A 161 24.02 -3.65 2.36
N ARG A 162 23.75 -2.67 1.50
CA ARG A 162 24.61 -2.33 0.37
C ARG A 162 25.54 -1.15 0.64
N TYR A 163 25.09 -0.17 1.41
CA TYR A 163 25.80 1.10 1.56
C TYR A 163 26.31 1.29 2.99
N SER A 164 27.56 1.71 3.12
CA SER A 164 28.18 2.12 4.39
C SER A 164 28.12 3.63 4.56
N MET A 165 27.91 4.08 5.81
CA MET A 165 27.92 5.50 6.18
C MET A 165 29.32 5.99 6.61
N GLY A 166 30.31 5.12 6.73
CA GLY A 166 31.65 5.50 7.19
C GLY A 166 31.74 5.90 8.67
N ILE A 167 30.65 5.72 9.44
CA ILE A 167 30.56 5.97 10.89
C ILE A 167 29.90 4.76 11.58
N VAL A 168 30.33 4.45 12.80
CA VAL A 168 29.80 3.35 13.61
C VAL A 168 28.71 3.90 14.54
N LEU A 169 27.48 3.40 14.38
CA LEU A 169 26.30 3.82 15.13
C LEU A 169 25.57 2.55 15.61
N PRO A 170 26.03 1.93 16.72
CA PRO A 170 25.67 0.56 17.05
C PRO A 170 24.19 0.37 17.40
N GLU A 171 23.60 1.28 18.18
CA GLU A 171 22.19 1.17 18.55
C GLU A 171 21.29 1.53 17.37
N PHE A 172 21.69 2.54 16.60
CA PHE A 172 20.97 2.91 15.40
C PHE A 172 20.99 1.79 14.35
N ARG A 173 22.14 1.12 14.13
CA ARG A 173 22.21 -0.04 13.25
C ARG A 173 21.28 -1.16 13.74
N ARG A 174 21.32 -1.49 15.02
CA ARG A 174 20.45 -2.50 15.63
C ARG A 174 18.97 -2.19 15.43
N VAL A 175 18.58 -0.92 15.62
CA VAL A 175 17.20 -0.45 15.40
C VAL A 175 16.80 -0.57 13.92
N LEU A 176 17.70 -0.23 12.99
CA LEU A 176 17.42 -0.36 11.56
C LEU A 176 17.23 -1.83 11.16
N ASP A 177 18.10 -2.72 11.65
CA ASP A 177 18.01 -4.16 11.42
C ASP A 177 16.67 -4.71 11.92
N LEU A 178 16.29 -4.35 13.15
CA LEU A 178 15.00 -4.70 13.75
C LEU A 178 13.83 -4.22 12.88
N CYS A 179 13.87 -3.00 12.35
CA CYS A 179 12.79 -2.47 11.50
C CYS A 179 12.60 -3.26 10.20
N VAL A 180 13.66 -3.90 9.69
CA VAL A 180 13.66 -4.57 8.38
C VAL A 180 13.67 -6.09 8.46
N GLU A 181 13.44 -6.65 9.65
CA GLU A 181 13.18 -8.06 9.83
C GLU A 181 11.97 -8.49 9.00
N ASP A 182 12.02 -9.70 8.43
CA ASP A 182 10.95 -10.19 7.55
C ASP A 182 9.60 -10.24 8.29
N ALA A 183 9.60 -10.62 9.58
CA ALA A 183 8.41 -10.57 10.43
C ALA A 183 7.80 -9.16 10.56
N VAL A 184 8.62 -8.11 10.61
CA VAL A 184 8.13 -6.72 10.66
C VAL A 184 7.59 -6.29 9.31
N ILE A 185 8.25 -6.66 8.21
CA ILE A 185 7.76 -6.37 6.86
C ILE A 185 6.42 -7.07 6.60
N GLU A 186 6.31 -8.35 6.98
CA GLU A 186 5.10 -9.16 6.84
C GLU A 186 3.92 -8.59 7.63
N ARG A 187 4.15 -8.06 8.84
CA ARG A 187 3.11 -7.36 9.64
C ARG A 187 2.40 -6.24 8.88
N PHE A 188 3.07 -5.59 7.95
CA PHE A 188 2.51 -4.50 7.14
C PHE A 188 2.13 -4.92 5.72
N THR A 189 2.44 -6.16 5.32
CA THR A 189 2.19 -6.66 3.97
C THR A 189 0.75 -7.14 3.87
N PRO A 190 -0.09 -6.52 3.01
CA PRO A 190 -1.46 -6.99 2.82
C PRO A 190 -1.46 -8.42 2.30
N ILE A 191 -2.29 -9.28 2.88
CA ILE A 191 -2.49 -10.64 2.39
C ILE A 191 -3.15 -10.55 1.02
N GLN A 192 -2.52 -11.15 0.00
CA GLN A 192 -3.05 -11.25 -1.35
C GLN A 192 -2.70 -12.61 -1.93
N ALA A 193 -3.63 -13.15 -2.70
CA ALA A 193 -3.42 -14.33 -3.52
C ALA A 193 -2.43 -14.02 -4.65
N ASN A 194 -1.68 -15.04 -5.03
CA ASN A 194 -0.79 -15.04 -6.18
C ASN A 194 -1.11 -16.24 -7.08
N LYS A 195 -0.31 -16.44 -8.14
CA LYS A 195 -0.53 -17.53 -9.11
C LYS A 195 -0.51 -18.94 -8.52
N ASN A 196 0.10 -19.12 -7.35
CA ASN A 196 0.22 -20.41 -6.67
C ASN A 196 -0.81 -20.56 -5.53
N THR A 197 -1.65 -19.55 -5.28
CA THR A 197 -2.71 -19.65 -4.26
C THR A 197 -3.83 -20.53 -4.80
N PRO A 198 -4.13 -21.68 -4.16
CA PRO A 198 -5.13 -22.61 -4.67
C PRO A 198 -6.58 -22.13 -4.42
N LEU A 199 -6.77 -21.19 -3.48
CA LEU A 199 -8.09 -20.74 -3.05
C LEU A 199 -8.95 -20.18 -4.20
N VAL A 200 -10.09 -20.83 -4.41
CA VAL A 200 -11.22 -20.37 -5.22
C VAL A 200 -12.39 -20.04 -4.29
N VAL A 201 -12.92 -18.82 -4.42
CA VAL A 201 -14.10 -18.40 -3.65
C VAL A 201 -15.35 -18.44 -4.54
N LYS A 202 -16.25 -19.39 -4.29
CA LYS A 202 -17.54 -19.50 -4.99
C LYS A 202 -18.56 -18.59 -4.31
N VAL A 203 -18.96 -17.52 -4.99
CA VAL A 203 -19.96 -16.55 -4.50
C VAL A 203 -21.26 -16.76 -5.25
N CYS A 204 -22.33 -17.13 -4.54
CA CYS A 204 -23.61 -17.46 -5.14
C CYS A 204 -24.74 -16.55 -4.66
N SER A 205 -25.72 -16.29 -5.53
CA SER A 205 -27.02 -15.79 -5.11
C SER A 205 -28.12 -16.81 -5.41
N PHE A 206 -29.10 -16.92 -4.51
CA PHE A 206 -30.17 -17.91 -4.64
C PHE A 206 -31.52 -17.42 -4.11
N SER A 207 -32.55 -18.23 -4.38
CA SER A 207 -33.90 -18.06 -3.85
C SER A 207 -34.18 -19.10 -2.77
N TYR A 208 -34.58 -18.66 -1.58
CA TYR A 208 -35.04 -19.59 -0.53
C TYR A 208 -36.24 -20.45 -0.98
N LYS A 209 -37.03 -20.01 -1.97
CA LYS A 209 -38.12 -20.81 -2.55
C LYS A 209 -37.63 -21.94 -3.45
N LYS A 210 -36.41 -21.82 -3.99
CA LYS A 210 -35.79 -22.79 -4.91
C LYS A 210 -34.80 -23.71 -4.21
N GLY A 211 -34.43 -23.41 -2.96
CA GLY A 211 -33.45 -24.17 -2.18
C GLY A 211 -32.09 -23.49 -2.14
N TYR A 212 -31.22 -24.01 -1.28
CA TYR A 212 -29.83 -23.56 -1.17
C TYR A 212 -29.01 -24.04 -2.39
N PRO A 213 -27.91 -23.36 -2.76
CA PRO A 213 -26.98 -23.85 -3.77
C PRO A 213 -26.39 -25.21 -3.37
N ASN A 214 -26.14 -26.06 -4.36
CA ASN A 214 -25.49 -27.35 -4.13
C ASN A 214 -24.02 -27.15 -3.72
N ASP A 215 -23.57 -27.97 -2.78
CA ASP A 215 -22.15 -28.09 -2.43
C ASP A 215 -21.50 -29.17 -3.31
N GLU A 216 -20.60 -28.74 -4.19
CA GLU A 216 -19.84 -29.63 -5.10
C GLU A 216 -18.51 -30.08 -4.47
N THR A 217 -18.09 -29.45 -3.37
CA THR A 217 -16.78 -29.68 -2.73
C THR A 217 -16.82 -30.79 -1.69
N GLY A 218 -18.01 -31.09 -1.16
CA GLY A 218 -18.18 -32.06 -0.07
C GLY A 218 -17.79 -31.54 1.32
N ASN A 219 -17.41 -30.26 1.43
CA ASN A 219 -16.99 -29.62 2.69
C ASN A 219 -18.17 -29.16 3.58
N GLY A 220 -19.41 -29.43 3.17
CA GLY A 220 -20.61 -29.10 3.94
C GLY A 220 -21.13 -27.67 3.68
N GLY A 221 -20.71 -27.05 2.56
CA GLY A 221 -21.08 -25.71 2.16
C GLY A 221 -20.15 -24.62 2.70
N GLY A 222 -20.72 -23.46 3.01
CA GLY A 222 -19.97 -22.30 3.50
C GLY A 222 -20.89 -21.25 4.09
N PHE A 223 -20.51 -19.97 4.02
CA PHE A 223 -21.34 -18.91 4.58
C PHE A 223 -22.66 -18.78 3.81
N VAL A 224 -23.77 -18.65 4.54
CA VAL A 224 -25.07 -18.30 3.96
C VAL A 224 -25.65 -17.08 4.66
N PHE A 225 -25.83 -16.01 3.91
CA PHE A 225 -26.34 -14.73 4.41
C PHE A 225 -27.76 -14.47 3.92
N ASP A 226 -28.70 -14.27 4.85
CA ASP A 226 -30.10 -13.99 4.55
C ASP A 226 -30.35 -12.50 4.31
N CYS A 227 -30.60 -12.12 3.06
CA CYS A 227 -30.91 -10.74 2.69
C CYS A 227 -32.40 -10.37 2.84
N ARG A 228 -33.27 -11.26 3.34
CA ARG A 228 -34.72 -11.01 3.40
C ARG A 228 -35.10 -9.88 4.36
N GLY A 229 -34.26 -9.59 5.35
CA GLY A 229 -34.44 -8.47 6.29
C GLY A 229 -34.25 -7.08 5.66
N ILE A 230 -33.55 -6.98 4.53
CA ILE A 230 -33.39 -5.71 3.80
C ILE A 230 -34.67 -5.38 3.04
N LEU A 231 -35.07 -4.10 3.04
CA LEU A 231 -36.27 -3.62 2.33
C LEU A 231 -36.27 -4.13 0.88
N ASN A 232 -37.39 -4.73 0.47
CA ASN A 232 -37.50 -5.46 -0.79
C ASN A 232 -37.90 -4.52 -1.95
N PRO A 233 -37.04 -4.33 -2.99
CA PRO A 233 -37.40 -3.53 -4.16
C PRO A 233 -38.64 -4.07 -4.88
N GLY A 234 -38.80 -5.39 -4.97
CA GLY A 234 -39.94 -6.02 -5.66
C GLY A 234 -41.32 -5.80 -5.01
N ARG A 235 -41.42 -5.01 -3.93
CA ARG A 235 -42.71 -4.52 -3.40
C ARG A 235 -43.23 -3.29 -4.15
N PHE A 236 -42.39 -2.63 -4.95
CA PHE A 236 -42.76 -1.46 -5.74
C PHE A 236 -42.81 -1.86 -7.21
N ASP A 237 -43.90 -1.51 -7.90
CA ASP A 237 -44.13 -1.91 -9.30
C ASP A 237 -43.00 -1.46 -10.23
N GLU A 238 -42.41 -0.30 -9.95
CA GLU A 238 -41.27 0.26 -10.70
C GLU A 238 -39.99 -0.58 -10.65
N TYR A 239 -39.82 -1.50 -9.68
CA TYR A 239 -38.63 -2.36 -9.60
C TYR A 239 -38.89 -3.84 -9.90
N LYS A 240 -40.15 -4.27 -10.08
CA LYS A 240 -40.50 -5.71 -10.16
C LYS A 240 -39.79 -6.47 -11.27
N GLU A 241 -39.61 -5.83 -12.43
CA GLU A 241 -38.99 -6.42 -13.62
C GLU A 241 -37.47 -6.17 -13.69
N PHE A 242 -36.90 -5.42 -12.74
CA PHE A 242 -35.47 -5.14 -12.68
C PHE A 242 -34.72 -6.18 -11.86
N HIS A 243 -33.39 -6.19 -11.98
CA HIS A 243 -32.49 -7.14 -11.34
C HIS A 243 -31.52 -6.42 -10.41
N GLY A 244 -30.91 -7.17 -9.49
CA GLY A 244 -29.90 -6.62 -8.56
C GLY A 244 -28.70 -5.94 -9.22
N ARG A 245 -28.49 -6.19 -10.53
CA ARG A 245 -27.44 -5.59 -11.35
C ARG A 245 -27.88 -4.35 -12.13
N ASP A 246 -29.18 -4.04 -12.13
CA ASP A 246 -29.71 -2.87 -12.80
C ASP A 246 -29.58 -1.63 -11.93
N LYS A 247 -29.18 -0.52 -12.55
CA LYS A 247 -28.92 0.76 -11.88
C LYS A 247 -30.07 1.20 -10.95
N PRO A 248 -31.36 1.14 -11.35
CA PRO A 248 -32.45 1.54 -10.47
C PRO A 248 -32.53 0.71 -9.17
N VAL A 249 -32.24 -0.58 -9.24
CA VAL A 249 -32.26 -1.46 -8.06
C VAL A 249 -31.03 -1.25 -7.19
N MET A 250 -29.85 -1.05 -7.80
CA MET A 250 -28.63 -0.71 -7.06
C MET A 250 -28.81 0.58 -6.27
N GLU A 251 -29.28 1.64 -6.92
CA GLU A 251 -29.55 2.93 -6.27
C GLU A 251 -30.61 2.81 -5.18
N PHE A 252 -31.67 2.02 -5.40
CA PHE A 252 -32.66 1.74 -4.37
C PHE A 252 -32.01 1.08 -3.13
N LEU A 253 -31.20 0.04 -3.33
CA LEU A 253 -30.55 -0.68 -2.24
C LEU A 253 -29.54 0.20 -1.49
N GLU A 254 -28.75 0.99 -2.20
CA GLU A 254 -27.73 1.87 -1.63
C GLU A 254 -28.33 3.07 -0.88
N GLN A 255 -29.38 3.69 -1.42
CA GLN A 255 -29.89 4.97 -0.90
C GLN A 255 -31.10 4.82 0.02
N ARG A 256 -31.89 3.77 -0.15
CA ARG A 256 -33.18 3.60 0.58
C ARG A 256 -33.17 2.45 1.56
N THR A 257 -32.06 1.75 1.74
CA THR A 257 -31.97 0.57 2.61
C THR A 257 -30.67 0.52 3.40
N ARG A 258 -30.56 -0.42 4.35
CA ARG A 258 -29.34 -0.70 5.12
C ARG A 258 -28.43 -1.74 4.46
N MET A 259 -28.49 -1.88 3.13
CA MET A 259 -27.73 -2.90 2.41
C MET A 259 -26.21 -2.70 2.58
N GLN A 260 -25.71 -1.47 2.55
CA GLN A 260 -24.28 -1.21 2.70
C GLN A 260 -23.77 -1.56 4.10
N GLU A 261 -24.53 -1.24 5.15
CA GLU A 261 -24.19 -1.62 6.52
C GLU A 261 -24.12 -3.14 6.67
N PHE A 262 -25.13 -3.86 6.13
CA PHE A 262 -25.15 -5.32 6.12
C PHE A 262 -23.94 -5.90 5.37
N LEU A 263 -23.63 -5.39 4.18
CA LEU A 263 -22.50 -5.86 3.38
C LEU A 263 -21.16 -5.61 4.07
N ASN A 264 -20.97 -4.47 4.73
CA ASN A 264 -19.73 -4.21 5.45
C ASN A 264 -19.50 -5.26 6.56
N SER A 265 -20.53 -5.61 7.34
CA SER A 265 -20.40 -6.68 8.34
C SER A 265 -20.16 -8.06 7.72
N VAL A 266 -20.75 -8.33 6.55
CA VAL A 266 -20.45 -9.56 5.80
C VAL A 266 -19.00 -9.57 5.32
N PHE A 267 -18.51 -8.46 4.79
CA PHE A 267 -17.13 -8.33 4.35
C PHE A 267 -16.18 -8.58 5.50
N ASP A 268 -16.41 -8.00 6.68
CA ASP A 268 -15.55 -8.23 7.85
C ASP A 268 -15.46 -9.71 8.24
N VAL A 269 -16.58 -10.46 8.20
CA VAL A 269 -16.59 -11.90 8.51
C VAL A 269 -15.90 -12.73 7.43
N VAL A 270 -16.18 -12.46 6.16
CA VAL A 270 -15.59 -13.20 5.04
C VAL A 270 -14.10 -12.88 4.90
N ASP A 271 -13.69 -11.64 5.20
CA ASP A 271 -12.31 -11.18 5.16
C ASP A 271 -11.40 -12.02 6.05
N ILE A 272 -11.83 -12.27 7.30
CA ILE A 272 -11.10 -13.14 8.25
C ILE A 272 -10.89 -14.54 7.64
N ALA A 273 -11.94 -15.13 7.07
CA ALA A 273 -11.86 -16.46 6.48
C ALA A 273 -10.93 -16.48 5.27
N VAL A 274 -11.04 -15.50 4.36
CA VAL A 274 -10.20 -15.45 3.15
C VAL A 274 -8.72 -15.28 3.52
N GLU A 275 -8.40 -14.42 4.48
CA GLU A 275 -7.03 -14.23 4.97
C GLU A 275 -6.44 -15.53 5.52
N ASP A 276 -7.16 -16.22 6.40
CA ASP A 276 -6.74 -17.50 6.98
C ASP A 276 -6.63 -18.61 5.91
N TYR A 277 -7.56 -18.65 4.95
CA TYR A 277 -7.59 -19.68 3.91
C TYR A 277 -6.41 -19.52 2.95
N ILE A 278 -6.04 -18.28 2.60
CA ILE A 278 -4.84 -17.99 1.80
C ILE A 278 -3.59 -18.48 2.54
N GLN A 279 -3.46 -18.14 3.84
CA GLN A 279 -2.29 -18.51 4.63
C GLN A 279 -2.14 -20.02 4.86
N ARG A 280 -3.27 -20.73 5.01
CA ARG A 280 -3.30 -22.18 5.26
C ARG A 280 -3.33 -23.02 3.98
N GLY A 281 -3.40 -22.39 2.80
CA GLY A 281 -3.40 -23.07 1.52
C GLY A 281 -4.69 -23.86 1.25
N PHE A 282 -5.84 -23.38 1.71
CA PHE A 282 -7.13 -24.01 1.41
C PHE A 282 -7.58 -23.73 -0.02
N GLU A 283 -8.30 -24.69 -0.60
CA GLU A 283 -8.65 -24.70 -2.03
C GLU A 283 -10.02 -24.05 -2.29
N ASP A 284 -10.98 -24.17 -1.38
CA ASP A 284 -12.36 -23.77 -1.65
C ASP A 284 -12.99 -22.99 -0.49
N LEU A 285 -13.73 -21.93 -0.82
CA LEU A 285 -14.63 -21.24 0.09
C LEU A 285 -15.95 -20.91 -0.62
N ALA A 286 -17.08 -21.32 -0.05
CA ALA A 286 -18.40 -20.95 -0.57
C ALA A 286 -19.03 -19.81 0.24
N VAL A 287 -19.58 -18.80 -0.43
CA VAL A 287 -20.37 -17.72 0.18
C VAL A 287 -21.65 -17.49 -0.61
N SER A 288 -22.80 -17.67 0.03
CA SER A 288 -24.10 -17.60 -0.62
C SER A 288 -25.00 -16.53 -0.01
N PHE A 289 -25.70 -15.78 -0.86
CA PHE A 289 -26.69 -14.79 -0.47
C PHE A 289 -28.09 -15.23 -0.88
N GLY A 290 -28.99 -15.29 0.10
CA GLY A 290 -30.37 -15.72 -0.10
C GLY A 290 -31.35 -14.55 -0.06
N CYS A 291 -32.29 -14.49 -1.01
CA CYS A 291 -33.51 -13.71 -0.83
C CYS A 291 -34.75 -14.50 -1.24
N THR A 292 -35.95 -13.95 -1.08
CA THR A 292 -37.18 -14.70 -1.38
C THR A 292 -37.26 -15.15 -2.84
N GLY A 293 -36.99 -14.24 -3.78
CA GLY A 293 -37.10 -14.49 -5.22
C GLY A 293 -35.77 -14.74 -5.95
N GLY A 294 -34.64 -14.48 -5.31
CA GLY A 294 -33.31 -14.62 -5.91
C GLY A 294 -32.97 -13.61 -7.02
N GLN A 295 -33.68 -12.47 -7.10
CA GLN A 295 -33.61 -11.54 -8.24
C GLN A 295 -32.91 -10.20 -7.93
N HIS A 296 -33.13 -9.64 -6.73
CA HIS A 296 -32.72 -8.28 -6.39
C HIS A 296 -31.58 -8.26 -5.35
N ARG A 297 -31.95 -8.39 -4.07
CA ARG A 297 -31.07 -8.20 -2.91
C ARG A 297 -29.89 -9.17 -2.89
N SER A 298 -30.15 -10.45 -3.11
CA SER A 298 -29.11 -11.48 -3.10
C SER A 298 -28.15 -11.36 -4.28
N VAL A 299 -28.65 -10.97 -5.45
CA VAL A 299 -27.84 -10.75 -6.65
C VAL A 299 -26.87 -9.59 -6.42
N TYR A 300 -27.39 -8.44 -5.98
CA TYR A 300 -26.57 -7.27 -5.64
C TYR A 300 -25.50 -7.60 -4.59
N ALA A 301 -25.88 -8.32 -3.53
CA ALA A 301 -24.95 -8.68 -2.46
C ALA A 301 -23.83 -9.61 -2.94
N ALA A 302 -24.14 -10.60 -3.77
CA ALA A 302 -23.15 -11.50 -4.36
C ALA A 302 -22.15 -10.74 -5.26
N ASP A 303 -22.63 -9.84 -6.12
CA ASP A 303 -21.76 -8.99 -6.95
C ASP A 303 -20.86 -8.08 -6.11
N ALA A 304 -21.41 -7.51 -5.02
CA ALA A 304 -20.67 -6.63 -4.13
C ALA A 304 -19.51 -7.38 -3.44
N LEU A 305 -19.77 -8.58 -2.90
CA LEU A 305 -18.72 -9.41 -2.31
C LEU A 305 -17.68 -9.86 -3.34
N ALA A 306 -18.11 -10.30 -4.52
CA ALA A 306 -17.18 -10.72 -5.56
C ALA A 306 -16.21 -9.60 -5.98
N ARG A 307 -16.72 -8.36 -6.11
CA ARG A 307 -15.87 -7.19 -6.38
C ARG A 307 -14.91 -6.89 -5.23
N HIS A 308 -15.39 -6.94 -3.98
CA HIS A 308 -14.57 -6.72 -2.79
C HIS A 308 -13.39 -7.70 -2.73
N LEU A 309 -13.65 -9.00 -2.88
CA LEU A 309 -12.63 -10.04 -2.80
C LEU A 309 -11.59 -9.95 -3.93
N ARG A 310 -12.03 -9.73 -5.17
CA ARG A 310 -11.12 -9.52 -6.33
C ARG A 310 -10.25 -8.28 -6.15
N ASN A 311 -10.79 -7.21 -5.58
CA ASN A 311 -10.04 -5.97 -5.40
C ASN A 311 -9.04 -6.05 -4.24
N LYS A 312 -9.46 -6.56 -3.08
CA LYS A 312 -8.67 -6.59 -1.85
C LYS A 312 -7.61 -7.70 -1.87
N TYR A 313 -8.01 -8.93 -2.18
CA TYR A 313 -7.15 -10.11 -2.05
C TYR A 313 -6.66 -10.70 -3.36
N LYS A 314 -7.20 -10.28 -4.51
CA LYS A 314 -6.83 -10.87 -5.82
C LYS A 314 -7.11 -12.38 -5.93
N VAL A 315 -7.95 -12.93 -5.06
CA VAL A 315 -8.38 -14.33 -5.12
C VAL A 315 -9.21 -14.61 -6.37
N THR A 316 -9.16 -15.85 -6.84
CA THR A 316 -10.07 -16.33 -7.88
C THR A 316 -11.48 -16.38 -7.31
N VAL A 317 -12.43 -15.75 -8.01
CA VAL A 317 -13.84 -15.72 -7.58
C VAL A 317 -14.73 -16.23 -8.70
N GLU A 318 -15.43 -17.32 -8.41
CA GLU A 318 -16.49 -17.86 -9.25
C GLU A 318 -17.82 -17.30 -8.79
N LEU A 319 -18.49 -16.52 -9.65
CA LEU A 319 -19.73 -15.84 -9.32
C LEU A 319 -20.90 -16.51 -10.04
N CYS A 320 -21.90 -16.95 -9.28
CA CYS A 320 -23.08 -17.63 -9.80
C CYS A 320 -24.39 -16.98 -9.31
N HIS A 321 -25.38 -16.92 -10.19
CA HIS A 321 -26.72 -16.44 -9.88
C HIS A 321 -27.77 -17.48 -10.28
N THR A 322 -28.01 -18.45 -9.41
CA THR A 322 -28.91 -19.61 -9.61
C THR A 322 -30.22 -19.28 -10.35
N VAL A 323 -30.91 -18.21 -9.96
CA VAL A 323 -32.20 -17.84 -10.58
C VAL A 323 -32.03 -17.13 -11.92
N GLN A 324 -30.95 -16.36 -12.09
CA GLN A 324 -30.66 -15.66 -13.33
C GLN A 324 -30.22 -16.66 -14.41
N GLU A 325 -29.31 -17.58 -14.06
CA GLU A 325 -28.79 -18.63 -14.93
C GLU A 325 -29.90 -19.60 -15.36
N ALA A 326 -30.75 -20.04 -14.43
CA ALA A 326 -31.90 -20.89 -14.78
C ALA A 326 -32.94 -20.23 -15.71
N LYS A 327 -32.84 -18.91 -15.93
CA LYS A 327 -33.69 -18.14 -16.83
C LYS A 327 -32.97 -17.69 -18.10
N ASP A 328 -31.72 -18.10 -18.31
CA ASP A 328 -30.83 -17.61 -19.40
C ASP A 328 -30.82 -16.08 -19.51
N TRP A 329 -30.92 -15.40 -18.37
CA TRP A 329 -31.06 -13.96 -18.35
C TRP A 329 -29.73 -13.30 -18.63
N ILE A 330 -29.64 -12.58 -19.76
CA ILE A 330 -28.47 -11.80 -20.16
C ILE A 330 -28.63 -10.37 -19.67
N ASN A 331 -27.74 -9.92 -18.79
CA ASN A 331 -27.66 -8.50 -18.45
C ASN A 331 -27.02 -7.74 -19.60
N LYS A 332 -27.60 -6.60 -20.00
CA LYS A 332 -27.06 -5.74 -21.08
C LYS A 332 -25.79 -4.96 -20.69
N ARG A 333 -24.89 -5.52 -19.87
CA ARG A 333 -23.66 -4.85 -19.45
C ARG A 333 -22.44 -5.77 -19.52
N GLU A 334 -21.77 -5.71 -20.65
CA GLU A 334 -20.30 -5.63 -20.73
C GLU A 334 -19.96 -4.65 -21.88
N ALA A 335 -19.62 -3.42 -21.51
CA ALA A 335 -18.79 -2.48 -22.27
C ALA A 335 -17.93 -1.72 -21.26
#